data_AF-A0A7J9KH36-F1
#
_entry.id   AF-A0A7J9KH36-F1
#
_cell.length_a   1.000
_cell.length_b   1.000
_cell.length_c   1.000
_cell.angle_alpha   90.00
_cell.angle_beta   90.00
_cell.angle_gamma   90.00
#
_symmetry.space_group_name_H-M   'P 1'
#
loop_
_entity.id
_entity.type
_entity.pdbx_description
1 polymer ?
#
loop_
_entity_poly.entity_id
_entity_poly.type
_entity_poly.pdbx_seq_one_letter_code
_entity_poly.pdbx_strand_id
1 'polypeptide(L)'
;MAVGTVMVRWVSKYSDPIMATGWHMIIGGLPLLGISILNHDPVFSGSFQELSASDLLALFYTSIFGSAISYGVFFYSATKGSLTKLSSLTFLTPMFASIFGFLYFGETFSPLQLVGAIVTIVAIYMVNFRGKPS
;
A
#
# COMPACT_ATOMS: atom_id res chain seq x y z
N MET A 1 -6.34 -0.44 7.04
CA MET A 1 -5.12 -1.21 7.36
C MET A 1 -5.20 -1.97 8.69
N ALA A 2 -5.63 -1.36 9.81
CA ALA A 2 -5.57 -1.98 11.15
C ALA A 2 -6.32 -3.34 11.28
N VAL A 3 -7.53 -3.47 10.75
CA VAL A 3 -8.28 -4.73 10.83
C VAL A 3 -7.61 -5.83 10.00
N GLY A 4 -7.17 -5.51 8.77
CA GLY A 4 -6.51 -6.46 7.88
C GLY A 4 -5.17 -6.96 8.42
N THR A 5 -4.36 -6.09 9.05
CA THR A 5 -3.10 -6.51 9.67
C THR A 5 -3.31 -7.42 10.88
N VAL A 6 -4.35 -7.18 11.70
CA VAL A 6 -4.70 -8.07 12.81
C VAL A 6 -5.22 -9.42 12.31
N MET A 7 -6.09 -9.41 11.29
CA MET A 7 -6.67 -10.62 10.72
C MET A 7 -5.65 -11.50 10.00
N VAL A 8 -4.58 -10.92 9.44
CA VAL A 8 -3.57 -11.70 8.69
C VAL A 8 -2.92 -12.78 9.53
N ARG A 9 -2.77 -12.58 10.85
CA ARG A 9 -2.21 -13.61 11.75
C ARG A 9 -3.05 -14.88 11.80
N TRP A 10 -4.37 -14.75 11.67
CA TRP A 10 -5.30 -15.87 11.67
C TRP A 10 -5.37 -16.53 10.29
N VAL A 11 -5.43 -15.72 9.23
CA VAL A 11 -5.49 -16.20 7.84
C VAL A 11 -4.20 -16.92 7.44
N SER A 12 -3.03 -16.41 7.85
CA SER A 12 -1.72 -16.99 7.54
C SER A 12 -1.47 -18.34 8.22
N LYS A 13 -2.29 -18.72 9.21
CA LYS A 13 -2.20 -20.03 9.89
C LYS A 13 -2.77 -21.17 9.03
N TYR A 14 -3.67 -20.84 8.11
CA TYR A 14 -4.39 -21.81 7.27
C TYR A 14 -4.11 -21.63 5.77
N SER A 15 -3.39 -20.59 5.38
CA SER A 15 -3.12 -20.27 3.97
C SER A 15 -1.78 -19.58 3.84
N ASP A 16 -1.02 -19.95 2.80
CA ASP A 16 0.22 -19.26 2.48
C ASP A 16 -0.03 -17.75 2.29
N PRO A 17 0.79 -16.86 2.85
CA PRO A 17 0.58 -15.41 2.81
C PRO A 17 0.51 -14.84 1.38
N ILE A 18 1.13 -15.51 0.41
CA ILE A 18 1.04 -15.16 -1.02
C ILE A 18 -0.38 -15.46 -1.54
N MET A 19 -0.95 -16.61 -1.18
CA MET A 19 -2.33 -16.99 -1.54
C MET A 19 -3.35 -16.07 -0.87
N ALA A 20 -3.11 -15.68 0.39
CA ALA A 20 -3.94 -14.71 1.10
C ALA A 20 -3.94 -13.34 0.39
N THR A 21 -2.79 -12.92 -0.15
CA THR A 21 -2.67 -11.68 -0.94
C THR A 21 -3.48 -11.78 -2.25
N GLY A 22 -3.40 -12.92 -2.94
CA GLY A 22 -4.20 -13.17 -4.15
C GLY A 22 -5.70 -13.09 -3.90
N TRP A 23 -6.19 -13.76 -2.85
CA TRP A 23 -7.60 -13.68 -2.46
C TRP A 23 -8.03 -12.27 -2.03
N HIS A 24 -7.18 -11.54 -1.31
CA HIS A 24 -7.45 -10.15 -0.94
C HIS A 24 -7.65 -9.26 -2.19
N MET A 25 -6.82 -9.45 -3.22
CA MET A 25 -6.94 -8.69 -4.47
C MET A 25 -8.20 -9.05 -5.25
N ILE A 26 -8.58 -10.32 -5.30
CA ILE A 26 -9.82 -10.76 -5.96
C ILE A 26 -11.05 -10.21 -5.22
N ILE A 27 -11.09 -10.36 -3.89
CA ILE A 27 -12.20 -9.89 -3.06
C ILE A 27 -12.29 -8.36 -3.07
N GLY A 28 -11.18 -7.63 -3.19
CA GLY A 28 -11.19 -6.18 -3.36
C GLY A 28 -11.61 -5.74 -4.77
N GLY A 29 -11.13 -6.44 -5.79
CA GLY A 29 -11.38 -6.10 -7.20
C GLY A 29 -12.80 -6.40 -7.67
N LEU A 30 -13.41 -7.51 -7.24
CA LEU A 30 -14.75 -7.92 -7.69
C LEU A 30 -15.86 -6.91 -7.33
N PRO A 31 -15.96 -6.39 -6.09
CA PRO A 31 -16.94 -5.36 -5.74
C PRO A 31 -16.68 -4.05 -6.48
N LEU A 32 -15.42 -3.65 -6.66
CA LEU A 32 -15.07 -2.45 -7.42
C LEU A 32 -15.52 -2.57 -8.89
N LEU A 33 -15.31 -3.74 -9.49
CA LEU A 33 -15.80 -4.04 -10.84
C LEU A 33 -17.34 -4.02 -10.90
N GLY A 34 -18.01 -4.60 -9.90
CA GLY A 34 -19.47 -4.56 -9.80
C GLY A 34 -20.01 -3.12 -9.69
N ILE A 35 -19.40 -2.29 -8.85
CA ILE A 35 -19.77 -0.87 -8.69
C ILE A 35 -19.53 -0.09 -9.98
N SER A 36 -18.41 -0.31 -10.67
CA SER A 36 -18.11 0.36 -11.93
C SER A 36 -19.15 0.03 -13.02
N ILE A 37 -19.60 -1.22 -13.10
CA ILE A 37 -20.68 -1.63 -14.01
C ILE A 37 -22.01 -0.96 -13.62
N LEU A 38 -22.35 -0.92 -12.32
CA LEU A 38 -23.59 -0.31 -11.83
C LEU A 38 -23.63 1.22 -12.01
N ASN A 39 -22.49 1.88 -12.00
CA ASN A 39 -22.39 3.32 -12.21
C ASN A 39 -22.42 3.73 -13.69
N HIS A 40 -22.60 2.77 -14.61
CA HIS A 40 -22.58 3.01 -16.06
C HIS A 40 -21.29 3.70 -16.53
N ASP A 41 -20.16 3.43 -15.86
CA ASP A 41 -18.86 3.82 -16.40
C ASP A 41 -18.72 3.20 -17.80
N PRO A 42 -18.12 3.89 -18.78
CA PRO A 42 -17.98 3.42 -20.16
C PRO A 42 -16.94 2.30 -20.30
N VAL A 43 -16.98 1.30 -19.40
CA VAL A 43 -16.15 0.09 -19.39
C VAL A 43 -16.32 -0.69 -20.70
N PHE A 44 -17.51 -0.66 -21.29
CA PHE A 44 -17.83 -1.41 -22.52
C PHE A 44 -18.17 -0.54 -23.73
N SER A 45 -18.35 0.78 -23.56
CA SER A 45 -18.90 1.66 -24.60
C SER A 45 -17.90 2.62 -25.26
N GLY A 46 -16.62 2.64 -24.87
CA GLY A 46 -15.62 3.44 -25.61
C GLY A 46 -14.39 3.92 -24.82
N SER A 47 -14.31 3.68 -23.51
CA SER A 47 -13.18 4.19 -22.69
C SER A 47 -11.81 3.66 -23.13
N PHE A 48 -11.74 2.47 -23.74
CA PHE A 48 -10.48 1.93 -24.28
C PHE A 48 -9.86 2.77 -25.40
N GLN A 49 -10.64 3.63 -26.07
CA GLN A 49 -10.11 4.55 -27.09
C GLN A 49 -9.45 5.79 -26.51
N GLU A 50 -9.71 6.14 -25.25
CA GLU A 50 -9.07 7.26 -24.56
C GLU A 50 -7.85 6.84 -23.74
N LEU A 51 -7.68 5.54 -23.48
CA LEU A 51 -6.51 5.01 -22.77
C LEU A 51 -5.27 5.11 -23.68
N SER A 52 -4.36 6.01 -23.32
CA SER A 52 -3.05 6.07 -23.95
C SER A 52 -2.22 4.83 -23.61
N ALA A 53 -1.27 4.47 -24.47
CA ALA A 53 -0.27 3.44 -24.14
C ALA A 53 0.48 3.75 -22.83
N SER A 54 0.65 5.05 -22.52
CA SER A 54 1.23 5.50 -21.26
C SER A 54 0.35 5.18 -20.04
N ASP A 55 -0.96 5.34 -20.14
CA ASP A 55 -1.91 5.01 -19.06
C ASP A 55 -1.94 3.50 -18.80
N LEU A 56 -1.90 2.70 -19.86
CA LEU A 56 -1.83 1.24 -19.74
C LEU A 56 -0.53 0.79 -19.06
N LEU A 57 0.60 1.39 -19.42
CA LEU A 57 1.88 1.12 -18.76
C LEU A 57 1.86 1.56 -17.29
N ALA A 58 1.27 2.71 -16.97
CA ALA A 58 1.12 3.19 -15.60
C ALA A 58 0.24 2.26 -14.75
N LEU A 59 -0.89 1.79 -15.31
CA LEU A 59 -1.77 0.82 -14.67
C LEU A 59 -1.06 -0.52 -14.44
N PHE A 60 -0.31 -1.00 -15.42
CA PHE A 60 0.44 -2.24 -15.30
C PHE A 60 1.53 -2.13 -14.22
N TYR A 61 2.29 -1.02 -14.24
CA TYR A 61 3.34 -0.76 -13.26
C TYR A 61 2.77 -0.67 -11.84
N THR A 62 1.70 0.10 -11.62
CA THR A 62 1.09 0.27 -10.28
C THR A 62 0.41 -1.00 -9.79
N SER A 63 -0.20 -1.79 -10.67
CA SER A 63 -0.83 -3.08 -10.31
C SER A 63 0.20 -4.13 -9.90
N ILE A 64 1.32 -4.24 -10.62
CA ILE A 64 2.34 -5.25 -10.32
C ILE A 64 3.26 -4.80 -9.19
N PHE A 65 3.93 -3.67 -9.36
CA PHE A 65 4.94 -3.22 -8.41
C PHE A 65 4.32 -2.55 -7.19
N GLY A 66 3.35 -1.65 -7.42
CA GLY A 66 2.67 -0.91 -6.36
C GLY A 66 1.75 -1.78 -5.51
N SER A 67 1.16 -2.82 -6.10
CA SER A 67 0.20 -3.68 -5.41
C SER A 67 0.72 -5.11 -5.22
N ALA A 68 0.85 -5.92 -6.27
CA ALA A 68 1.08 -7.37 -6.12
C ALA A 68 2.37 -7.69 -5.36
N ILE A 69 3.49 -7.09 -5.77
CA ILE A 69 4.80 -7.28 -5.14
C ILE A 69 4.82 -6.63 -3.75
N SER A 70 4.37 -5.38 -3.65
CA SER A 70 4.36 -4.61 -2.39
C SER A 70 3.56 -5.32 -1.28
N TYR A 71 2.31 -5.69 -1.56
CA TYR A 71 1.47 -6.41 -0.59
C TYR A 71 1.98 -7.83 -0.33
N GLY A 72 2.47 -8.53 -1.36
CA GLY A 72 3.07 -9.86 -1.19
C GLY A 72 4.25 -9.83 -0.22
N VAL A 73 5.17 -8.88 -0.38
CA VAL A 73 6.30 -8.67 0.54
C VAL A 73 5.80 -8.26 1.93
N PHE A 74 4.85 -7.35 2.02
CA PHE A 74 4.29 -6.91 3.31
C PHE A 74 3.69 -8.07 4.10
N PHE A 75 2.82 -8.86 3.48
CA PHE A 75 2.18 -10.01 4.13
C PHE A 75 3.17 -11.14 4.42
N TYR A 76 4.15 -11.37 3.53
CA TYR A 76 5.24 -12.32 3.80
C TYR A 76 6.10 -11.89 4.97
N SER A 77 6.46 -10.61 5.08
CA SER A 77 7.19 -10.11 6.24
C SER A 77 6.33 -10.16 7.51
N ALA A 78 5.02 -9.92 7.40
CA ALA A 78 4.08 -9.95 8.52
C ALA A 78 3.98 -11.33 9.18
N THR A 79 4.22 -12.42 8.43
CA THR A 79 4.25 -13.78 8.98
C THR A 79 5.60 -14.14 9.62
N LYS A 80 6.71 -13.51 9.19
CA LYS A 80 8.07 -13.80 9.69
C LYS A 80 8.59 -12.84 10.76
N GLY A 81 7.99 -11.66 10.92
CA GLY A 81 8.51 -10.58 11.76
C GLY A 81 7.52 -10.04 12.80
N SER A 82 7.98 -9.04 13.56
CA SER A 82 7.10 -8.29 14.47
C SER A 82 6.15 -7.42 13.66
N LEU A 83 4.86 -7.77 13.69
CA LEU A 83 3.78 -7.04 13.04
C LEU A 83 3.76 -5.55 13.41
N THR A 84 4.16 -5.23 14.66
CA THR A 84 4.24 -3.85 15.16
C THR A 84 5.33 -3.06 14.45
N LYS A 85 6.51 -3.66 14.22
CA LYS A 85 7.61 -3.02 13.48
C LYS A 85 7.23 -2.80 12.02
N LEU A 86 6.67 -3.80 11.37
CA LEU A 86 6.20 -3.69 9.98
C LEU A 86 5.09 -2.64 9.81
N SER A 87 4.12 -2.62 10.73
CA SER A 87 3.07 -1.61 10.70
C SER A 87 3.65 -0.20 10.89
N SER A 88 4.65 -0.03 11.75
CA SER A 88 5.32 1.27 11.92
C SER A 88 6.00 1.75 10.63
N LEU A 89 6.56 0.84 9.81
CA LEU A 89 7.18 1.19 8.55
C LEU A 89 6.17 1.71 7.51
N THR A 90 4.89 1.36 7.61
CA THR A 90 3.87 1.91 6.70
C THR A 90 3.64 3.41 6.90
N PHE A 91 4.03 3.98 8.06
CA PHE A 91 4.02 5.42 8.26
C PHE A 91 5.13 6.15 7.48
N LEU A 92 6.11 5.45 6.89
CA LEU A 92 7.05 6.04 5.94
C LEU A 92 6.44 6.28 4.56
N THR A 93 5.35 5.61 4.20
CA THR A 93 4.70 5.78 2.88
C THR A 93 4.38 7.25 2.56
N PRO A 94 3.70 8.03 3.43
CA PRO A 94 3.47 9.46 3.17
C PRO A 94 4.75 10.28 3.10
N MET A 95 5.83 9.87 3.78
CA MET A 95 7.13 10.55 3.72
C MET A 95 7.78 10.37 2.34
N PHE A 96 7.79 9.14 1.82
CA PHE A 96 8.25 8.88 0.46
C PHE A 96 7.38 9.61 -0.55
N ALA A 97 6.06 9.51 -0.44
CA ALA A 97 5.13 10.22 -1.31
C ALA A 97 5.42 11.73 -1.34
N SER A 98 5.64 12.34 -0.17
CA SER A 98 6.02 13.75 -0.03
C SER A 98 7.35 14.07 -0.72
N ILE A 99 8.39 13.28 -0.49
CA ILE A 99 9.72 13.48 -1.11
C ILE A 99 9.63 13.37 -2.63
N PHE A 100 8.92 12.37 -3.15
CA PHE A 100 8.70 12.22 -4.59
C PHE A 100 7.80 13.35 -5.14
N GLY A 101 6.83 13.83 -4.37
CA GLY A 101 6.04 15.04 -4.62
C GLY A 101 6.92 16.26 -4.86
N PHE A 102 7.82 16.53 -3.92
CA PHE A 102 8.81 17.61 -4.04
C PHE A 102 9.75 17.43 -5.25
N LEU A 103 10.31 16.23 -5.43
CA LEU A 103 11.31 15.97 -6.48
C LEU A 103 10.74 16.00 -7.90
N TYR A 104 9.55 15.43 -8.12
CA TYR A 104 8.97 15.27 -9.46
C TYR A 104 7.92 16.34 -9.78
N PHE A 105 7.19 16.84 -8.78
CA PHE A 105 6.11 17.81 -8.97
C PHE A 105 6.47 19.21 -8.46
N GLY A 106 7.64 19.38 -7.83
CA GLY A 106 8.11 20.69 -7.35
C GLY A 106 7.30 21.24 -6.17
N GLU A 107 6.57 20.39 -5.46
CA GLU A 107 5.76 20.81 -4.31
C GLU A 107 6.64 21.39 -3.19
N THR A 108 6.22 22.49 -2.57
CA THR A 108 6.97 23.09 -1.46
C THR A 108 6.46 22.62 -0.11
N PHE A 109 7.36 22.31 0.82
CA PHE A 109 6.99 21.93 2.17
C PHE A 109 6.71 23.13 3.06
N SER A 110 5.57 23.11 3.74
CA SER A 110 5.32 24.04 4.83
C SER A 110 6.16 23.66 6.07
N PRO A 111 6.50 24.63 6.94
CA PRO A 111 7.20 24.32 8.19
C PRO A 111 6.46 23.29 9.05
N LEU A 112 5.13 23.29 9.03
CA LEU A 112 4.31 22.32 9.77
C LEU A 112 4.43 20.90 9.21
N GLN A 113 4.50 20.74 7.88
CA GLN A 113 4.75 19.45 7.25
C GLN A 113 6.14 18.90 7.63
N LEU A 114 7.14 19.78 7.72
CA LEU A 114 8.49 19.38 8.12
C LEU A 114 8.54 18.90 9.59
N VAL A 115 7.81 19.57 10.49
CA VAL A 115 7.67 19.13 11.87
C VAL A 115 6.97 17.77 11.94
N GLY A 116 5.86 17.59 11.21
CA GLY A 116 5.16 16.31 11.14
C GLY A 116 6.04 15.18 10.60
N ALA A 117 6.88 15.49 9.60
CA ALA A 117 7.86 14.57 9.04
C ALA A 117 8.90 14.12 10.08
N ILE A 118 9.47 15.06 10.84
CA ILE A 118 10.42 14.76 11.92
C ILE A 118 9.77 13.90 13.00
N VAL A 119 8.56 14.27 13.47
CA VAL A 119 7.83 13.52 14.49
C VAL A 119 7.57 12.08 14.04
N THR A 120 7.19 11.89 12.77
CA THR A 120 6.94 10.56 12.19
C THR A 120 8.21 9.70 12.17
N ILE A 121 9.35 10.27 11.75
CA ILE A 121 10.65 9.58 11.77
C ILE A 121 11.04 9.17 13.20
N VAL A 122 10.90 10.08 14.17
CA VAL A 122 11.22 9.82 15.58
C VAL A 122 10.33 8.70 16.14
N ALA A 123 9.02 8.73 15.86
CA ALA A 123 8.09 7.70 16.30
C ALA A 123 8.48 6.31 15.74
N ILE A 124 8.81 6.23 14.45
CA ILE A 124 9.25 4.99 13.82
C ILE A 124 10.56 4.49 14.44
N TYR A 125 11.52 5.39 14.69
CA TYR A 125 12.78 5.05 15.34
C TYR A 125 12.53 4.45 16.73
N MET A 126 11.74 5.11 17.57
CA MET A 126 11.41 4.64 18.92
C MET A 126 10.73 3.26 18.93
N VAL A 127 9.80 3.00 18.00
CA VAL A 127 9.10 1.72 17.90
C VAL A 127 10.03 0.60 17.43
N ASN A 128 10.95 0.88 16.50
CA ASN A 128 11.86 -0.13 15.97
C ASN A 128 13.03 -0.45 16.90
N PHE A 129 13.49 0.52 17.70
CA PHE A 129 14.70 0.43 18.52
C PHE A 129 14.49 -0.17 19.93
N ARG A 130 13.24 -0.32 20.44
CA ARG A 130 12.96 -0.97 21.75
C ARG A 130 13.06 -2.51 21.72
N GLY A 131 14.10 -3.04 21.09
CA GLY A 131 14.26 -4.45 20.74
C GLY A 131 15.43 -5.21 21.37
N LYS A 132 15.94 -4.76 22.53
CA LYS A 132 16.76 -5.61 23.41
C LYS A 132 16.35 -5.38 24.87
N PRO A 133 15.55 -6.26 25.48
CA PRO A 133 15.65 -6.48 26.92
C PRO A 133 17.05 -7.08 27.16
N SER A 134 17.82 -6.43 28.03
CA SER A 134 18.99 -7.03 28.68
C SER A 134 18.61 -8.30 29.41
#